data_AF-A0A6C0I637-F1
#
_entry.id   AF-A0A6C0I637-F1
#
_cell.length_a   1.000
_cell.length_b   1.000
_cell.length_c   1.000
_cell.angle_alpha   90.00
_cell.angle_beta   90.00
_cell.angle_gamma   90.00
#
_symmetry.space_group_name_H-M   'P 1'
#
loop_
_entity.id
_entity.type
_entity.pdbx_description
1 polymer ?
#
loop_
_entity_poly.entity_id
_entity_poly.type
_entity_poly.pdbx_seq_one_letter_code
_entity_poly.pdbx_strand_id
1 'polypeptide(L)'
;MDAILNRKHALSSLTDAEFEAMLPQLAAELESHGVLYETYSDSEIQKDWALLLKKDVTTNPFNISATEVAGMKVLRKHMRHFHAVRNYKGHSVESRWTQPCLEKALRFNRAQHSTPYASEIIRSLSFANGLGKVTMYRPLMAKKVVSYLANKDGLTDVRVLDVCAGWGGRMIGAKSMDKGGALKVHYTGIDPCAKTYEALRAIRDELELTNVTLINKPAEVALQEMDPGATYDIALTSPPYYNLEIYSDEPTQSVSSSELDGYQTWLNKFLSPVIAGIIGLGVKYSCWSVKNFKTDKKYDLLDDVIRIHGEHGWRLLDGAVFTMANSRRPGQKAQPTQKAQPSTESKKTEECTYVFVRTT
;
A
#
# COMPACT_ATOMS: atom_id res chain seq x y z
N MET A 1 20.45 -17.79 16.52
CA MET A 1 19.76 -16.99 15.47
C MET A 1 20.68 -16.62 14.30
N ASP A 2 21.84 -16.00 14.54
CA ASP A 2 22.78 -15.51 13.49
C ASP A 2 23.40 -16.60 12.59
N ALA A 3 23.43 -17.83 13.09
CA ALA A 3 23.85 -19.00 12.32
C ALA A 3 22.79 -19.48 11.31
N ILE A 4 21.55 -19.00 11.42
CA ILE A 4 20.42 -19.47 10.62
C ILE A 4 19.88 -18.37 9.70
N LEU A 5 19.58 -17.19 10.25
CA LEU A 5 18.93 -16.13 9.49
C LEU A 5 19.77 -15.68 8.30
N ASN A 6 19.10 -15.47 7.17
CA ASN A 6 19.71 -15.02 5.92
C ASN A 6 20.80 -15.96 5.36
N ARG A 7 20.92 -17.20 5.87
CA ARG A 7 21.89 -18.19 5.39
C ARG A 7 21.21 -19.24 4.52
N LYS A 8 21.71 -19.39 3.29
CA LYS A 8 21.16 -20.35 2.34
C LYS A 8 21.28 -21.78 2.88
N HIS A 9 20.20 -22.53 2.74
CA HIS A 9 19.99 -23.91 3.19
C HIS A 9 20.09 -24.16 4.70
N ALA A 10 20.21 -23.13 5.54
CA ALA A 10 20.47 -23.30 6.98
C ALA A 10 19.40 -24.11 7.74
N LEU A 11 18.13 -24.07 7.32
CA LEU A 11 17.08 -24.91 7.87
C LEU A 11 16.91 -26.24 7.12
N SER A 12 17.05 -26.22 5.79
CA SER A 12 16.80 -27.40 4.94
C SER A 12 17.93 -28.43 4.99
N SER A 13 19.13 -28.04 5.41
CA SER A 13 20.28 -28.95 5.54
C SER A 13 20.26 -29.78 6.82
N LEU A 14 19.46 -29.38 7.81
CA LEU A 14 19.29 -30.10 9.07
C LEU A 14 18.43 -31.34 8.83
N THR A 15 18.75 -32.43 9.51
CA THR A 15 17.83 -33.57 9.66
C THR A 15 16.57 -33.13 10.41
N ASP A 16 15.49 -33.90 10.28
CA ASP A 16 14.23 -33.58 10.98
C ASP A 16 14.41 -33.58 12.50
N ALA A 17 15.20 -34.51 13.04
CA ALA A 17 15.50 -34.57 14.46
C ALA A 17 16.30 -33.35 14.95
N GLU A 18 17.32 -32.94 14.21
CA GLU A 18 18.12 -31.74 14.55
C GLU A 18 17.26 -30.47 14.48
N PHE A 19 16.44 -30.33 13.43
CA PHE A 19 15.57 -29.17 13.27
C PHE A 19 14.52 -29.09 14.39
N GLU A 20 13.82 -30.17 14.70
CA GLU A 20 12.80 -30.17 15.76
C GLU A 20 13.41 -29.98 17.15
N ALA A 21 14.64 -30.46 17.39
CA ALA A 21 15.35 -30.21 18.64
C ALA A 21 15.71 -28.72 18.84
N MET A 22 16.12 -28.02 17.77
CA MET A 22 16.50 -26.60 17.86
C MET A 22 15.32 -25.62 17.73
N LEU A 23 14.19 -26.08 17.19
CA LEU A 23 13.07 -25.24 16.79
C LEU A 23 12.51 -24.37 17.94
N PRO A 24 12.26 -24.90 19.17
CA PRO A 24 11.76 -24.08 20.28
C PRO A 24 12.71 -22.95 20.65
N GLN A 25 14.02 -23.24 20.70
CA GLN A 25 15.04 -22.23 21.01
C GLN A 25 15.11 -21.16 19.91
N LEU A 26 15.14 -21.56 18.64
CA LEU A 26 15.17 -20.59 17.53
C LEU A 26 13.92 -19.70 17.52
N ALA A 27 12.74 -20.27 17.78
CA ALA A 27 11.49 -19.50 17.85
C ALA A 27 11.49 -18.51 19.03
N ALA A 28 11.95 -18.93 20.21
CA ALA A 28 12.08 -18.05 21.37
C ALA A 28 13.09 -16.90 21.13
N GLU A 29 14.22 -17.20 20.47
CA GLU A 29 15.19 -16.17 20.07
C GLU A 29 14.57 -15.16 19.09
N LEU A 30 13.79 -15.60 18.11
CA LEU A 30 13.12 -14.70 17.16
C LEU A 30 12.06 -13.82 17.83
N GLU A 31 11.34 -14.35 18.82
CA GLU A 31 10.40 -13.60 19.63
C GLU A 31 11.10 -12.49 20.41
N SER A 32 12.29 -12.75 20.99
CA SER A 32 13.02 -11.79 21.82
C SER A 32 13.90 -10.79 21.05
N HIS A 33 14.46 -11.16 19.90
CA HIS A 33 15.49 -10.36 19.21
C HIS A 33 14.97 -9.36 18.17
N GLY A 34 13.65 -9.17 18.05
CA GLY A 34 13.08 -8.01 17.36
C GLY A 34 13.24 -7.97 15.84
N VAL A 35 13.47 -9.11 15.17
CA VAL A 35 13.59 -9.18 13.69
C VAL A 35 12.30 -8.83 12.94
N LEU A 36 11.20 -8.62 13.68
CA LEU A 36 9.94 -8.10 13.18
C LEU A 36 10.10 -6.70 12.57
N TYR A 37 11.02 -5.88 13.09
CA TYR A 37 11.21 -4.51 12.62
C TYR A 37 12.55 -4.37 11.89
N GLU A 38 12.48 -3.97 10.62
CA GLU A 38 13.67 -3.71 9.82
C GLU A 38 14.36 -2.42 10.29
N THR A 39 15.69 -2.47 10.42
CA THR A 39 16.53 -1.31 10.73
C THR A 39 17.35 -0.93 9.51
N TYR A 40 17.39 0.35 9.19
CA TYR A 40 18.18 0.87 8.07
C TYR A 40 19.03 2.04 8.54
N SER A 41 20.27 2.07 8.07
CA SER A 41 21.13 3.26 8.21
C SER A 41 20.65 4.39 7.29
N ASP A 42 20.99 5.64 7.63
CA ASP A 42 20.64 6.80 6.80
C ASP A 42 21.22 6.67 5.38
N SER A 43 22.42 6.11 5.23
CA SER A 43 23.02 5.81 3.92
C SER A 43 22.17 4.81 3.10
N GLU A 44 21.56 3.81 3.73
CA GLU A 44 20.65 2.90 3.02
C GLU A 44 19.36 3.57 2.57
N ILE A 45 18.80 4.46 3.40
CA ILE A 45 17.62 5.25 3.05
C ILE A 45 17.92 6.18 1.89
N GLN A 46 19.04 6.91 1.94
CA GLN A 46 19.44 7.81 0.86
C GLN A 46 19.69 7.05 -0.45
N LYS A 47 20.28 5.85 -0.40
CA LYS A 47 20.44 4.99 -1.58
C LYS A 47 19.11 4.51 -2.15
N ASP A 48 18.17 4.10 -1.31
CA ASP A 48 16.83 3.64 -1.73
C ASP A 48 16.01 4.78 -2.33
N TRP A 49 16.06 5.97 -1.72
CA TRP A 49 15.45 7.18 -2.26
C TRP A 49 16.05 7.56 -3.62
N ALA A 50 17.39 7.59 -3.72
CA ALA A 50 18.08 7.87 -4.99
C ALA A 50 17.76 6.85 -6.08
N LEU A 51 17.52 5.58 -5.72
CA LEU A 51 17.08 4.55 -6.65
C LEU A 51 15.69 4.86 -7.22
N LEU A 52 14.72 5.21 -6.37
CA LEU A 52 13.36 5.60 -6.80
C LEU A 52 13.39 6.82 -7.74
N LEU A 53 14.19 7.82 -7.41
CA LEU A 53 14.38 9.02 -8.22
C LEU A 53 14.85 8.71 -9.64
N LYS A 54 15.76 7.73 -9.79
CA LYS A 54 16.31 7.31 -11.10
C LYS A 54 15.40 6.39 -11.91
N LYS A 55 14.29 5.89 -11.34
CA LYS A 55 13.39 4.97 -12.06
C LYS A 55 12.75 5.66 -13.26
N ASP A 56 12.87 5.02 -14.42
CA ASP A 56 12.14 5.40 -15.62
C ASP A 56 10.64 5.11 -15.47
N VAL A 57 9.85 6.10 -15.85
CA VAL A 57 8.38 6.07 -15.79
C VAL A 57 7.75 5.93 -17.17
N THR A 58 8.51 6.20 -18.23
CA THR A 58 8.04 6.21 -19.62
C THR A 58 7.87 4.80 -20.19
N THR A 59 8.80 3.89 -19.87
CA THR A 59 8.68 2.48 -20.28
C THR A 59 7.61 1.77 -19.46
N ASN A 60 6.67 1.10 -20.14
CA ASN A 60 5.54 0.39 -19.51
C ASN A 60 4.83 1.27 -18.47
N PRO A 61 4.25 2.41 -18.87
CA PRO A 61 3.78 3.45 -17.94
C PRO A 61 2.71 2.94 -16.98
N PHE A 62 1.94 1.94 -17.40
CA PHE A 62 0.84 1.37 -16.61
C PHE A 62 1.20 0.14 -15.79
N ASN A 63 2.44 -0.35 -15.83
CA ASN A 63 2.77 -1.62 -15.18
C ASN A 63 4.08 -1.54 -14.39
N ILE A 64 4.09 -2.15 -13.20
CA ILE A 64 5.31 -2.41 -12.43
C ILE A 64 5.39 -3.88 -12.02
N SER A 65 6.63 -4.36 -11.86
CA SER A 65 6.87 -5.66 -11.24
C SER A 65 6.55 -5.61 -9.74
N ALA A 66 5.95 -6.65 -9.19
CA ALA A 66 5.79 -6.82 -7.74
C ALA A 66 7.11 -6.88 -6.97
N THR A 67 8.22 -7.20 -7.66
CA THR A 67 9.58 -7.17 -7.11
C THR A 67 10.19 -5.77 -7.12
N GLU A 68 9.50 -4.78 -7.67
CA GLU A 68 9.92 -3.39 -7.56
C GLU A 68 9.69 -2.89 -6.13
N VAL A 69 10.78 -2.47 -5.50
CA VAL A 69 10.80 -2.09 -4.08
C VAL A 69 11.56 -0.78 -3.83
N ALA A 70 11.93 -0.04 -4.89
CA ALA A 70 12.57 1.27 -4.71
C ALA A 70 11.69 2.22 -3.88
N GLY A 71 12.28 2.82 -2.85
CA GLY A 71 11.63 3.72 -1.90
C GLY A 71 10.91 3.00 -0.75
N MET A 72 10.81 1.67 -0.78
CA MET A 72 10.10 0.92 0.28
C MET A 72 10.86 0.91 1.60
N LYS A 73 12.20 1.00 1.60
CA LYS A 73 12.98 1.03 2.86
C LYS A 73 12.70 2.30 3.65
N VAL A 74 12.52 3.42 2.96
CA VAL A 74 12.07 4.69 3.56
C VAL A 74 10.80 4.46 4.38
N LEU A 75 9.79 3.83 3.77
CA LEU A 75 8.50 3.60 4.43
C LEU A 75 8.67 2.68 5.64
N ARG A 76 9.37 1.55 5.48
CA ARG A 76 9.55 0.54 6.53
C ARG A 76 10.36 1.03 7.73
N LYS A 77 11.29 1.98 7.54
CA LYS A 77 12.04 2.61 8.65
C LYS A 77 11.09 3.30 9.63
N HIS A 78 10.11 4.05 9.10
CA HIS A 78 9.24 4.93 9.88
C HIS A 78 7.91 4.28 10.28
N MET A 79 7.34 3.45 9.40
CA MET A 79 6.02 2.85 9.57
C MET A 79 6.07 1.56 10.39
N ARG A 80 6.68 1.61 11.58
CA ARG A 80 6.89 0.41 12.42
C ARG A 80 5.59 -0.21 12.92
N HIS A 81 4.53 0.58 13.08
CA HIS A 81 3.20 0.10 13.44
C HIS A 81 2.50 -0.69 12.30
N PHE A 82 3.13 -0.85 11.14
CA PHE A 82 2.62 -1.70 10.05
C PHE A 82 2.30 -3.13 10.50
N HIS A 83 3.10 -3.71 11.39
CA HIS A 83 2.88 -5.07 11.90
C HIS A 83 1.75 -5.17 12.93
N ALA A 84 1.29 -4.03 13.46
CA ALA A 84 0.17 -3.95 14.40
C ALA A 84 -1.20 -3.98 13.72
N VAL A 85 -1.27 -3.82 12.39
CA VAL A 85 -2.53 -3.83 11.63
C VAL A 85 -3.26 -5.15 11.83
N ARG A 86 -4.50 -5.06 12.32
CA ARG A 86 -5.32 -6.24 12.63
C ARG A 86 -6.23 -6.58 11.46
N ASN A 87 -6.48 -7.86 11.26
CA ASN A 87 -7.58 -8.31 10.41
C ASN A 87 -8.93 -8.18 11.13
N TYR A 88 -10.03 -8.48 10.44
CA TYR A 88 -11.39 -8.46 11.02
C TYR A 88 -11.59 -9.38 12.25
N LYS A 89 -10.65 -10.29 12.54
CA LYS A 89 -10.67 -11.16 13.74
C LYS A 89 -9.82 -10.61 14.88
N GLY A 90 -9.28 -9.39 14.76
CA GLY A 90 -8.45 -8.75 15.78
C GLY A 90 -7.00 -9.25 15.83
N HIS A 91 -6.54 -10.04 14.86
CA HIS A 91 -5.16 -10.57 14.85
C HIS A 91 -4.27 -9.78 13.90
N SER A 92 -3.04 -9.51 14.33
CA SER A 92 -2.00 -8.85 13.54
C SER A 92 -0.75 -9.72 13.43
N VAL A 93 0.23 -9.29 12.64
CA VAL A 93 1.55 -9.95 12.60
C VAL A 93 2.19 -9.85 13.98
N GLU A 94 2.14 -8.68 14.59
CA GLU A 94 2.67 -8.40 15.92
C GLU A 94 1.98 -9.25 16.99
N SER A 95 0.64 -9.34 17.00
CA SER A 95 -0.09 -10.17 17.97
C SER A 95 0.16 -11.68 17.79
N ARG A 96 0.69 -12.09 16.63
CA ARG A 96 1.04 -13.48 16.31
C ARG A 96 2.55 -13.72 16.38
N TRP A 97 3.36 -12.73 16.73
CA TRP A 97 4.80 -12.87 16.91
C TRP A 97 5.11 -13.56 18.25
N THR A 98 4.63 -14.79 18.40
CA THR A 98 4.75 -15.62 19.60
C THR A 98 5.48 -16.92 19.26
N GLN A 99 6.20 -17.51 20.22
CA GLN A 99 6.91 -18.77 20.00
C GLN A 99 6.07 -19.84 19.29
N PRO A 100 4.84 -20.21 19.72
CA PRO A 100 4.07 -21.26 19.04
C PRO A 100 3.74 -20.94 17.58
N CYS A 101 3.43 -19.68 17.26
CA CYS A 101 3.16 -19.24 15.91
C CYS A 101 4.43 -19.20 15.04
N LEU A 102 5.57 -18.83 15.63
CA LEU A 102 6.89 -18.81 14.99
C LEU A 102 7.39 -20.23 14.69
N GLU A 103 7.17 -21.19 15.57
CA GLU A 103 7.49 -22.59 15.29
C GLU A 103 6.74 -23.11 14.06
N LYS A 104 5.44 -22.78 13.96
CA LYS A 104 4.63 -23.10 12.77
C LYS A 104 5.15 -22.40 11.52
N ALA A 105 5.56 -21.14 11.65
CA ALA A 105 6.13 -20.34 10.56
C ALA A 105 7.47 -20.91 10.06
N LEU A 106 8.35 -21.34 10.97
CA LEU A 106 9.65 -21.92 10.65
C LEU A 106 9.53 -23.28 9.97
N ARG A 107 8.59 -24.13 10.42
CA ARG A 107 8.25 -25.38 9.71
C ARG A 107 7.77 -25.09 8.28
N PHE A 108 6.86 -24.13 8.11
CA PHE A 108 6.41 -23.69 6.79
C PHE A 108 7.56 -23.13 5.95
N ASN A 109 8.42 -22.30 6.54
CA ASN A 109 9.55 -21.69 5.84
C ASN A 109 10.55 -22.73 5.35
N ARG A 110 10.95 -23.68 6.21
CA ARG A 110 11.85 -24.79 5.88
C ARG A 110 11.32 -25.61 4.71
N ALA A 111 10.01 -25.84 4.65
CA ALA A 111 9.37 -26.61 3.58
C ALA A 111 9.29 -25.87 2.23
N GLN A 112 9.24 -24.53 2.23
CA GLN A 112 8.92 -23.74 1.03
C GLN A 112 10.09 -22.87 0.53
N HIS A 113 11.10 -22.63 1.36
CA HIS A 113 12.17 -21.67 1.10
C HIS A 113 13.54 -22.25 1.40
N SER A 114 14.48 -22.00 0.49
CA SER A 114 15.87 -22.38 0.67
C SER A 114 16.61 -21.47 1.63
N THR A 115 16.13 -20.26 1.91
CA THR A 115 16.81 -19.29 2.78
C THR A 115 15.81 -18.64 3.74
N PRO A 116 16.04 -18.71 5.06
CA PRO A 116 15.17 -18.10 6.07
C PRO A 116 15.51 -16.61 6.22
N TYR A 117 15.19 -15.81 5.21
CA TYR A 117 15.27 -14.35 5.35
C TYR A 117 14.25 -13.87 6.38
N ALA A 118 14.57 -12.81 7.14
CA ALA A 118 13.64 -12.26 8.14
C ALA A 118 12.26 -11.91 7.52
N SER A 119 12.27 -11.28 6.35
CA SER A 119 11.05 -10.98 5.58
C SER A 119 10.26 -12.23 5.17
N GLU A 120 10.95 -13.33 4.87
CA GLU A 120 10.33 -14.61 4.52
C GLU A 120 9.76 -15.33 5.73
N ILE A 121 10.36 -15.17 6.93
CA ILE A 121 9.81 -15.67 8.19
C ILE A 121 8.53 -14.91 8.55
N ILE A 122 8.56 -13.57 8.49
CA ILE A 122 7.36 -12.74 8.70
C ILE A 122 6.24 -13.15 7.74
N ARG A 123 6.58 -13.35 6.46
CA ARG A 123 5.61 -13.83 5.47
C ARG A 123 5.10 -15.22 5.79
N SER A 124 5.97 -16.13 6.22
CA SER A 124 5.61 -17.50 6.61
C SER A 124 4.70 -17.50 7.84
N LEU A 125 4.91 -16.59 8.78
CA LEU A 125 4.05 -16.39 9.94
C LEU A 125 2.64 -16.03 9.48
N SER A 126 2.49 -15.08 8.55
CA SER A 126 1.18 -14.69 8.04
C SER A 126 0.45 -15.87 7.40
N PHE A 127 1.11 -16.61 6.51
CA PHE A 127 0.50 -17.77 5.83
C PHE A 127 0.15 -18.90 6.79
N ALA A 128 1.08 -19.27 7.67
CA ALA A 128 0.89 -20.38 8.59
C ALA A 128 -0.18 -20.07 9.65
N ASN A 129 -0.38 -18.80 10.00
CA ASN A 129 -1.27 -18.39 11.10
C ASN A 129 -2.55 -17.68 10.62
N GLY A 130 -2.91 -17.83 9.34
CA GLY A 130 -4.20 -17.36 8.80
C GLY A 130 -4.36 -15.84 8.79
N LEU A 131 -3.25 -15.10 8.66
CA LEU A 131 -3.27 -13.65 8.50
C LEU A 131 -3.33 -13.28 7.01
N GLY A 132 -4.01 -12.17 6.73
CA GLY A 132 -3.98 -11.53 5.41
C GLY A 132 -2.64 -10.85 5.14
N LYS A 133 -2.42 -10.49 3.87
CA LYS A 133 -1.27 -9.69 3.46
C LYS A 133 -1.65 -8.21 3.49
N VAL A 134 -1.12 -7.48 4.47
CA VAL A 134 -1.12 -6.02 4.45
C VAL A 134 -0.06 -5.54 3.45
N THR A 135 -0.35 -4.50 2.68
CA THR A 135 0.61 -3.95 1.70
C THR A 135 0.79 -2.45 1.82
N MET A 136 2.01 -1.98 1.55
CA MET A 136 2.27 -0.57 1.32
C MET A 136 2.23 -0.30 -0.18
N TYR A 137 1.50 0.76 -0.56
CA TYR A 137 1.40 1.21 -1.94
C TYR A 137 2.78 1.50 -2.51
N ARG A 138 3.08 1.00 -3.72
CA ARG A 138 4.41 1.09 -4.31
C ARG A 138 4.74 2.53 -4.72
N PRO A 139 5.86 3.10 -4.25
CA PRO A 139 6.28 4.45 -4.66
C PRO A 139 6.43 4.62 -6.18
N LEU A 140 7.01 3.63 -6.88
CA LEU A 140 7.12 3.71 -8.34
C LEU A 140 5.76 3.75 -9.03
N MET A 141 4.73 3.13 -8.45
CA MET A 141 3.38 3.21 -9.02
C MET A 141 2.85 4.64 -8.97
N ALA A 142 2.95 5.30 -7.81
CA ALA A 142 2.51 6.68 -7.67
C ALA A 142 3.30 7.62 -8.58
N LYS A 143 4.62 7.40 -8.68
CA LYS A 143 5.49 8.13 -9.61
C LYS A 143 4.99 8.03 -11.06
N LYS A 144 4.64 6.81 -11.50
CA LYS A 144 4.10 6.55 -12.85
C LYS A 144 2.73 7.18 -13.08
N VAL A 145 1.82 7.09 -12.12
CA VAL A 145 0.48 7.73 -12.19
C VAL A 145 0.63 9.24 -12.37
N VAL A 146 1.41 9.90 -11.49
CA VAL A 146 1.63 11.35 -11.54
C VAL A 146 2.30 11.76 -12.84
N SER A 147 3.38 11.07 -13.24
CA SER A 147 4.06 11.37 -14.50
C SER A 147 3.15 11.23 -15.72
N TYR A 148 2.36 10.16 -15.80
CA TYR A 148 1.51 9.91 -16.95
C TYR A 148 0.44 11.00 -17.10
N LEU A 149 -0.26 11.33 -16.01
CA LEU A 149 -1.34 12.31 -16.03
C LEU A 149 -0.83 13.74 -16.24
N ALA A 150 0.30 14.10 -15.61
CA ALA A 150 0.95 15.38 -15.85
C ALA A 150 1.33 15.57 -17.32
N ASN A 151 1.99 14.56 -17.92
CA ASN A 151 2.40 14.62 -19.32
C ASN A 151 1.20 14.63 -20.28
N LYS A 152 0.14 13.88 -19.96
CA LYS A 152 -1.09 13.85 -20.76
C LYS A 152 -1.70 15.24 -20.92
N ASP A 153 -1.62 16.07 -19.89
CA ASP A 153 -2.18 17.43 -19.86
C ASP A 153 -1.12 18.53 -20.04
N GLY A 154 0.15 18.17 -20.32
CA GLY A 154 1.24 19.13 -20.49
C GLY A 154 1.55 19.97 -19.24
N LEU A 155 1.30 19.43 -18.04
CA LEU A 155 1.50 20.13 -16.78
C LEU A 155 2.98 20.17 -16.38
N THR A 156 3.43 21.32 -15.88
CA THR A 156 4.77 21.53 -15.30
C THR A 156 4.74 21.84 -13.80
N ASP A 157 3.55 22.11 -13.25
CA ASP A 157 3.24 22.22 -11.83
C ASP A 157 1.96 21.42 -11.57
N VAL A 158 2.00 20.49 -10.62
CA VAL A 158 0.92 19.53 -10.35
C VAL A 158 0.60 19.50 -8.87
N ARG A 159 -0.70 19.62 -8.55
CA ARG A 159 -1.24 19.48 -7.20
C ARG A 159 -1.84 18.09 -7.03
N VAL A 160 -1.24 17.29 -6.15
CA VAL A 160 -1.66 15.94 -5.80
C VAL A 160 -2.35 15.95 -4.44
N LEU A 161 -3.58 15.42 -4.38
CA LEU A 161 -4.33 15.17 -3.16
C LEU A 161 -4.33 13.67 -2.83
N ASP A 162 -4.02 13.30 -1.61
CA ASP A 162 -4.13 11.93 -1.11
C ASP A 162 -4.89 11.93 0.20
N VAL A 163 -6.18 11.63 0.11
CA VAL A 163 -7.12 11.69 1.24
C VAL A 163 -6.94 10.54 2.24
N CYS A 164 -6.12 9.56 1.92
CA CYS A 164 -5.78 8.44 2.79
C CYS A 164 -4.28 8.17 2.64
N ALA A 165 -3.44 9.10 3.12
CA ALA A 165 -1.99 9.11 2.88
C ALA A 165 -1.28 7.83 3.34
N GLY A 166 -1.78 7.20 4.42
CA GLY A 166 -1.36 5.88 4.87
C GLY A 166 0.16 5.79 5.04
N TRP A 167 0.74 4.71 4.50
CA TRP A 167 2.16 4.41 4.67
C TRP A 167 3.13 5.34 3.94
N GLY A 168 2.68 6.38 3.24
CA GLY A 168 3.55 7.39 2.60
C GLY A 168 4.13 6.99 1.24
N GLY A 169 3.83 5.80 0.73
CA GLY A 169 4.30 5.36 -0.59
C GLY A 169 3.82 6.26 -1.74
N ARG A 170 2.58 6.75 -1.66
CA ARG A 170 2.04 7.73 -2.62
C ARG A 170 2.74 9.09 -2.51
N MET A 171 3.00 9.57 -1.30
CA MET A 171 3.73 10.81 -1.04
C MET A 171 5.12 10.80 -1.67
N ILE A 172 5.97 9.83 -1.31
CA ILE A 172 7.34 9.79 -1.82
C ILE A 172 7.37 9.46 -3.31
N GLY A 173 6.42 8.67 -3.80
CA GLY A 173 6.27 8.37 -5.23
C GLY A 173 5.96 9.63 -6.04
N ALA A 174 4.95 10.41 -5.63
CA ALA A 174 4.61 11.68 -6.26
C ALA A 174 5.78 12.68 -6.18
N LYS A 175 6.34 12.89 -4.99
CA LYS A 175 7.46 13.81 -4.77
C LYS A 175 8.75 13.40 -5.48
N SER A 176 8.92 12.13 -5.84
CA SER A 176 10.09 11.70 -6.61
C SER A 176 10.11 12.25 -8.05
N MET A 177 8.99 12.81 -8.54
CA MET A 177 8.93 13.51 -9.82
C MET A 177 9.48 14.95 -9.77
N ASP A 178 9.61 15.53 -8.56
CA ASP A 178 10.06 16.92 -8.36
C ASP A 178 11.55 17.11 -8.71
N LYS A 179 12.33 16.02 -8.70
CA LYS A 179 13.77 16.05 -8.91
C LYS A 179 14.11 16.20 -10.39
N GLY A 180 14.91 17.23 -10.71
CA GLY A 180 15.35 17.55 -12.06
C GLY A 180 14.60 18.73 -12.69
N GLY A 181 13.65 19.34 -11.97
CA GLY A 181 12.99 20.59 -12.37
C GLY A 181 11.97 20.47 -13.50
N ALA A 182 11.72 19.26 -14.03
CA ALA A 182 10.80 19.04 -15.13
C ALA A 182 9.32 19.10 -14.72
N LEU A 183 9.01 18.74 -13.47
CA LEU A 183 7.64 18.74 -12.94
C LEU A 183 7.67 19.16 -11.48
N LYS A 184 7.07 20.31 -11.14
CA LYS A 184 6.91 20.74 -9.76
C LYS A 184 5.71 20.03 -9.13
N VAL A 185 5.89 19.38 -7.97
CA VAL A 185 4.81 18.62 -7.31
C VAL A 185 4.46 19.22 -5.95
N HIS A 186 3.21 19.63 -5.77
CA HIS A 186 2.63 19.96 -4.47
C HIS A 186 1.79 18.77 -4.00
N TYR A 187 2.10 18.22 -2.83
CA TYR A 187 1.39 17.06 -2.29
C TYR A 187 0.63 17.45 -1.02
N THR A 188 -0.66 17.14 -0.97
CA THR A 188 -1.47 17.24 0.24
C THR A 188 -1.91 15.84 0.66
N GLY A 189 -1.44 15.37 1.82
CA GLY A 189 -1.82 14.09 2.40
C GLY A 189 -2.70 14.24 3.63
N ILE A 190 -3.73 13.42 3.76
CA ILE A 190 -4.63 13.37 4.92
C ILE A 190 -4.57 11.97 5.52
N ASP A 191 -4.39 11.87 6.84
CA ASP A 191 -4.50 10.59 7.55
C ASP A 191 -5.04 10.79 8.97
N PRO A 192 -6.06 10.03 9.40
CA PRO A 192 -6.62 10.17 10.74
C PRO A 192 -5.75 9.59 11.85
N CYS A 193 -4.86 8.63 11.54
CA CYS A 193 -4.06 7.94 12.55
C CYS A 193 -2.87 8.82 12.98
N ALA A 194 -2.82 9.20 14.25
CA ALA A 194 -1.76 10.05 14.78
C ALA A 194 -0.37 9.43 14.55
N LYS A 195 -0.21 8.12 14.79
CA LYS A 195 1.07 7.44 14.56
C LYS A 195 1.50 7.46 13.09
N THR A 196 0.56 7.25 12.17
CA THR A 196 0.83 7.32 10.73
C THR A 196 1.19 8.74 10.31
N TYR A 197 0.45 9.74 10.78
CA TYR A 197 0.72 11.15 10.53
C TYR A 197 2.14 11.54 10.98
N GLU A 198 2.53 11.16 12.20
CA GLU A 198 3.88 11.44 12.72
C GLU A 198 4.97 10.78 11.87
N ALA A 199 4.78 9.53 11.46
CA ALA A 199 5.69 8.85 10.56
C ALA A 199 5.75 9.51 9.16
N LEU A 200 4.64 10.03 8.63
CA LEU A 200 4.63 10.80 7.39
C LEU A 200 5.44 12.09 7.51
N ARG A 201 5.32 12.81 8.64
CA ARG A 201 6.15 14.00 8.91
C ARG A 201 7.64 13.64 8.97
N ALA A 202 7.98 12.56 9.67
CA ALA A 202 9.35 12.09 9.76
C ALA A 202 9.94 11.71 8.39
N ILE A 203 9.16 11.06 7.51
CA ILE A 203 9.56 10.78 6.12
C ILE A 203 9.78 12.07 5.33
N ARG A 204 8.84 13.03 5.43
CA ARG A 204 8.95 14.33 4.76
C ARG A 204 10.23 15.05 5.18
N ASP A 205 10.52 15.08 6.47
CA ASP A 205 11.65 15.81 7.03
C ASP A 205 12.99 15.11 6.73
N GLU A 206 13.08 13.79 6.86
CA GLU A 206 14.31 13.03 6.52
C GLU A 206 14.69 13.13 5.03
N LEU A 207 13.69 13.16 4.15
CA LEU A 207 13.91 13.30 2.70
C LEU A 207 13.93 14.77 2.24
N GLU A 208 13.81 15.73 3.16
CA GLU A 208 13.79 17.17 2.90
C GLU A 208 12.75 17.56 1.83
N LEU A 209 11.57 16.93 1.87
CA LEU A 209 10.51 17.15 0.86
C LEU A 209 9.85 18.51 1.06
N THR A 210 9.94 19.36 0.05
CA THR A 210 9.25 20.66 0.00
C THR A 210 7.87 20.53 -0.65
N ASN A 211 7.01 21.55 -0.48
CA ASN A 211 5.65 21.57 -1.04
C ASN A 211 4.80 20.34 -0.61
N VAL A 212 4.93 19.93 0.66
CA VAL A 212 4.18 18.84 1.26
C VAL A 212 3.34 19.38 2.42
N THR A 213 2.02 19.27 2.30
CA THR A 213 1.05 19.56 3.35
C THR A 213 0.52 18.24 3.90
N LEU A 214 0.55 18.06 5.23
CA LEU A 214 0.03 16.87 5.90
C LEU A 214 -1.03 17.28 6.92
N ILE A 215 -2.18 16.61 6.90
CA ILE A 215 -3.34 16.91 7.76
C ILE A 215 -3.69 15.67 8.58
N ASN A 216 -3.70 15.79 9.92
CA ASN A 216 -4.10 14.71 10.82
C ASN A 216 -5.59 14.80 11.18
N LYS A 217 -6.46 14.34 10.28
CA LYS A 217 -7.92 14.36 10.46
C LYS A 217 -8.58 13.20 9.69
N PRO A 218 -9.81 12.79 10.05
CA PRO A 218 -10.65 11.99 9.17
C PRO A 218 -10.83 12.68 7.81
N ALA A 219 -10.75 11.93 6.72
CA ALA A 219 -10.76 12.47 5.37
C ALA A 219 -12.08 13.19 5.03
N GLU A 220 -13.19 12.58 5.42
CA GLU A 220 -14.56 13.08 5.27
C GLU A 220 -14.81 14.39 6.03
N VAL A 221 -14.02 14.68 7.07
CA VAL A 221 -14.04 15.94 7.82
C VAL A 221 -13.09 16.94 7.18
N ALA A 222 -11.84 16.54 6.93
CA ALA A 222 -10.81 17.41 6.38
C ALA A 222 -11.21 18.03 5.04
N LEU A 223 -11.84 17.25 4.15
CA LEU A 223 -12.29 17.73 2.84
C LEU A 223 -13.36 18.83 2.93
N GLN A 224 -14.19 18.85 3.99
CA GLN A 224 -15.21 19.87 4.19
C GLN A 224 -14.64 21.19 4.71
N GLU A 225 -13.47 21.13 5.38
CA GLU A 225 -12.78 22.28 5.93
C GLU A 225 -11.72 22.86 4.99
N MET A 226 -11.41 22.16 3.89
CA MET A 226 -10.50 22.67 2.86
C MET A 226 -11.09 23.90 2.18
N ASP A 227 -10.21 24.82 1.79
CA ASP A 227 -10.58 26.00 1.01
C ASP A 227 -11.34 25.56 -0.26
N PRO A 228 -12.61 25.96 -0.45
CA PRO A 228 -13.36 25.65 -1.67
C PRO A 228 -12.71 26.19 -2.96
N GLY A 229 -11.81 27.18 -2.84
CA GLY A 229 -10.98 27.69 -3.94
C GLY A 229 -9.73 26.85 -4.23
N ALA A 230 -9.38 25.90 -3.36
CA ALA A 230 -8.28 24.98 -3.61
C ALA A 230 -8.64 24.04 -4.77
N THR A 231 -7.71 23.88 -5.70
CA THR A 231 -7.86 22.97 -6.84
C THR A 231 -6.72 21.98 -6.87
N TYR A 232 -7.03 20.76 -7.33
CA TYR A 232 -6.07 19.67 -7.46
C TYR A 232 -6.10 19.13 -8.89
N ASP A 233 -4.96 18.66 -9.38
CA ASP A 233 -4.91 18.01 -10.69
C ASP A 233 -5.23 16.52 -10.54
N ILE A 234 -4.67 15.89 -9.50
CA ILE A 234 -4.74 14.44 -9.29
C ILE A 234 -5.12 14.17 -7.83
N ALA A 235 -6.21 13.46 -7.60
CA ALA A 235 -6.44 12.77 -6.34
C ALA A 235 -5.91 11.36 -6.49
N LEU A 236 -4.86 10.97 -5.77
CA LEU A 236 -4.29 9.63 -5.80
C LEU A 236 -4.38 9.01 -4.42
N THR A 237 -5.22 8.00 -4.26
CA THR A 237 -5.48 7.41 -2.95
C THR A 237 -5.69 5.90 -2.97
N SER A 238 -5.57 5.30 -1.80
CA SER A 238 -5.97 3.92 -1.53
C SER A 238 -6.69 3.93 -0.19
N PRO A 239 -8.03 3.85 -0.18
CA PRO A 239 -8.82 3.97 1.03
C PRO A 239 -8.61 2.74 1.93
N PRO A 240 -8.93 2.84 3.24
CA PRO A 240 -9.09 1.67 4.09
C PRO A 240 -10.19 0.75 3.52
N TYR A 241 -10.01 -0.56 3.66
CA TYR A 241 -10.92 -1.57 3.09
C TYR A 241 -11.92 -2.03 4.15
N TYR A 242 -12.78 -1.12 4.63
CA TYR A 242 -13.71 -1.37 5.75
C TYR A 242 -13.05 -2.25 6.83
N ASN A 243 -13.52 -3.49 7.06
CA ASN A 243 -13.01 -4.38 8.10
C ASN A 243 -11.83 -5.28 7.69
N LEU A 244 -11.29 -5.17 6.47
CA LEU A 244 -10.15 -5.98 6.01
C LEU A 244 -8.89 -5.73 6.83
N GLU A 245 -8.60 -4.46 7.06
CA GLU A 245 -7.41 -3.97 7.76
C GLU A 245 -7.84 -2.89 8.75
N ILE A 246 -7.67 -3.17 10.04
CA ILE A 246 -7.93 -2.23 11.14
C ILE A 246 -6.58 -1.66 11.59
N TYR A 247 -6.33 -0.39 11.25
CA TYR A 247 -5.01 0.24 11.37
C TYR A 247 -4.72 0.79 12.78
N SER A 248 -5.73 1.22 13.52
CA SER A 248 -5.62 1.65 14.92
C SER A 248 -6.96 1.53 15.64
N ASP A 249 -6.95 1.73 16.96
CA ASP A 249 -8.14 1.86 17.82
C ASP A 249 -8.59 3.33 17.98
N GLU A 250 -8.02 4.25 17.20
CA GLU A 250 -8.36 5.67 17.32
C GLU A 250 -9.80 5.92 16.84
N PRO A 251 -10.63 6.71 17.56
CA PRO A 251 -12.01 6.97 17.17
C PRO A 251 -12.14 7.75 15.84
N THR A 252 -11.03 8.27 15.33
CA THR A 252 -10.90 8.97 14.06
C THR A 252 -10.82 8.03 12.85
N GLN A 253 -10.69 6.71 13.06
CA GLN A 253 -10.65 5.75 11.96
C GLN A 253 -12.01 5.63 11.27
N SER A 254 -12.01 5.47 9.94
CA SER A 254 -13.26 5.41 9.16
C SER A 254 -14.20 4.29 9.61
N VAL A 255 -13.63 3.16 10.03
CA VAL A 255 -14.36 1.99 10.53
C VAL A 255 -15.10 2.25 11.83
N SER A 256 -14.55 3.11 12.71
CA SER A 256 -15.12 3.39 14.03
C SER A 256 -16.54 3.97 13.96
N SER A 257 -16.85 4.74 12.91
CA SER A 257 -18.19 5.31 12.67
C SER A 257 -19.26 4.30 12.23
N SER A 258 -18.86 3.05 12.00
CA SER A 258 -19.66 2.01 11.34
C SER A 258 -19.64 0.64 12.03
N GLU A 259 -18.98 0.51 13.18
CA GLU A 259 -18.81 -0.77 13.89
C GLU A 259 -20.13 -1.45 14.27
N LEU A 260 -21.18 -0.66 14.53
CA LEU A 260 -22.51 -1.17 14.89
C LEU A 260 -23.44 -1.36 13.68
N ASP A 261 -23.26 -0.57 12.62
CA ASP A 261 -24.23 -0.43 11.53
C ASP A 261 -23.77 -1.06 10.20
N GLY A 262 -22.53 -1.54 10.13
CA GLY A 262 -22.03 -2.34 9.02
C GLY A 262 -21.51 -1.55 7.81
N TYR A 263 -21.18 -2.30 6.75
CA TYR A 263 -20.53 -1.79 5.54
C TYR A 263 -21.30 -0.70 4.81
N GLN A 264 -22.63 -0.78 4.74
CA GLN A 264 -23.41 0.26 4.05
C GLN A 264 -23.30 1.61 4.76
N THR A 265 -23.26 1.59 6.09
CA THR A 265 -23.04 2.80 6.88
C THR A 265 -21.63 3.35 6.67
N TRP A 266 -20.63 2.48 6.58
CA TRP A 266 -19.28 2.88 6.20
C TRP A 266 -19.22 3.54 4.81
N LEU A 267 -19.92 2.98 3.81
CA LEU A 267 -20.02 3.62 2.49
C LEU A 267 -20.63 5.02 2.60
N ASN A 268 -21.75 5.14 3.31
CA ASN A 268 -22.52 6.40 3.39
C ASN A 268 -21.83 7.48 4.23
N LYS A 269 -21.15 7.11 5.32
CA LYS A 269 -20.52 8.06 6.25
C LYS A 269 -19.07 8.39 5.91
N PHE A 270 -18.36 7.50 5.21
CA PHE A 270 -16.96 7.69 4.84
C PHE A 270 -16.76 7.74 3.32
N LEU A 271 -17.04 6.64 2.59
CA LEU A 271 -16.59 6.52 1.20
C LEU A 271 -17.26 7.54 0.27
N SER A 272 -18.59 7.65 0.34
CA SER A 272 -19.37 8.60 -0.48
C SER A 272 -19.00 10.06 -0.17
N PRO A 273 -18.95 10.52 1.10
CA PRO A 273 -18.49 11.87 1.42
C PRO A 273 -17.07 12.18 0.94
N VAL A 274 -16.15 11.20 1.01
CA VAL A 274 -14.78 11.38 0.53
C VAL A 274 -14.74 11.56 -0.99
N ILE A 275 -15.44 10.72 -1.76
CA ILE A 275 -15.52 10.86 -3.22
C ILE A 275 -16.16 12.21 -3.60
N ALA A 276 -17.28 12.56 -2.96
CA ALA A 276 -17.95 13.83 -3.19
C ALA A 276 -17.05 15.04 -2.86
N GLY A 277 -16.32 15.00 -1.74
CA GLY A 277 -15.39 16.06 -1.34
C GLY A 277 -14.25 16.25 -2.34
N ILE A 278 -13.62 15.16 -2.80
CA ILE A 278 -12.59 15.20 -3.85
C ILE A 278 -13.14 15.85 -5.13
N ILE A 279 -14.34 15.48 -5.55
CA ILE A 279 -14.98 16.01 -6.76
C ILE A 279 -15.33 17.50 -6.58
N GLY A 280 -15.78 17.89 -5.39
CA GLY A 280 -16.10 19.26 -5.01
C GLY A 280 -14.91 20.21 -5.06
N LEU A 281 -13.71 19.72 -4.76
CA LEU A 281 -12.44 20.46 -4.87
C LEU A 281 -11.93 20.59 -6.33
N GLY A 282 -12.75 20.24 -7.32
CA GLY A 282 -12.44 20.47 -8.73
C GLY A 282 -11.27 19.65 -9.26
N VAL A 283 -11.05 18.43 -8.73
CA VAL A 283 -9.99 17.57 -9.23
C VAL A 283 -10.16 17.24 -10.72
N LYS A 284 -9.08 17.11 -11.49
CA LYS A 284 -9.14 16.66 -12.91
C LYS A 284 -9.19 15.14 -13.02
N TYR A 285 -8.38 14.44 -12.24
CA TYR A 285 -8.28 12.99 -12.21
C TYR A 285 -8.47 12.45 -10.80
N SER A 286 -9.37 11.48 -10.65
CA SER A 286 -9.58 10.77 -9.38
C SER A 286 -9.04 9.35 -9.52
N CYS A 287 -7.98 9.01 -8.79
CA CYS A 287 -7.21 7.78 -8.93
C CYS A 287 -7.31 6.92 -7.66
N TRP A 288 -7.92 5.74 -7.79
CA TRP A 288 -8.25 4.87 -6.65
C TRP A 288 -7.60 3.51 -6.77
N SER A 289 -6.81 3.13 -5.77
CA SER A 289 -6.29 1.78 -5.63
C SER A 289 -7.16 0.94 -4.72
N VAL A 290 -8.10 0.25 -5.36
CA VAL A 290 -9.18 -0.52 -4.73
C VAL A 290 -9.36 -1.86 -5.43
N LYS A 291 -9.87 -2.85 -4.71
CA LYS A 291 -10.32 -4.14 -5.25
C LYS A 291 -11.46 -4.69 -4.41
N ASN A 292 -12.26 -5.56 -5.01
CA ASN A 292 -13.22 -6.36 -4.24
C ASN A 292 -12.46 -7.28 -3.29
N PHE A 293 -12.99 -7.46 -2.08
CA PHE A 293 -12.31 -8.19 -1.02
C PHE A 293 -13.27 -9.09 -0.26
N LYS A 294 -12.71 -9.96 0.57
CA LYS A 294 -13.47 -10.88 1.41
C LYS A 294 -12.88 -10.92 2.82
N THR A 295 -13.74 -10.76 3.81
CA THR A 295 -13.45 -10.95 5.23
C THR A 295 -14.44 -11.95 5.81
N ASP A 296 -15.48 -11.47 6.50
CA ASP A 296 -16.63 -12.25 6.97
C ASP A 296 -17.57 -12.61 5.81
N LYS A 297 -17.69 -11.70 4.83
CA LYS A 297 -18.40 -11.92 3.56
C LYS A 297 -17.65 -11.23 2.41
N LYS A 298 -18.20 -11.34 1.19
CA LYS A 298 -17.68 -10.62 0.02
C LYS A 298 -18.15 -9.17 0.07
N TYR A 299 -17.24 -8.26 -0.27
CA TYR A 299 -17.49 -6.83 -0.39
C TYR A 299 -17.04 -6.36 -1.77
N ASP A 300 -17.91 -5.60 -2.43
CA ASP A 300 -17.76 -5.18 -3.81
C ASP A 300 -17.24 -3.73 -3.91
N LEU A 301 -16.17 -3.44 -3.15
CA LEU A 301 -15.61 -2.09 -3.00
C LEU A 301 -15.21 -1.42 -4.33
N LEU A 302 -14.66 -2.17 -5.28
CA LEU A 302 -14.34 -1.61 -6.60
C LEU A 302 -15.63 -1.17 -7.31
N ASP A 303 -16.65 -2.01 -7.27
CA ASP A 303 -17.93 -1.73 -7.92
C ASP A 303 -18.63 -0.54 -7.24
N ASP A 304 -18.55 -0.43 -5.91
CA ASP A 304 -19.05 0.72 -5.16
C ASP A 304 -18.30 2.02 -5.50
N VAL A 305 -16.97 1.99 -5.61
CA VAL A 305 -16.19 3.16 -6.04
C VAL A 305 -16.58 3.57 -7.45
N ILE A 306 -16.75 2.63 -8.38
CA ILE A 306 -17.20 2.92 -9.76
C ILE A 306 -18.60 3.55 -9.75
N ARG A 307 -19.53 2.95 -9.01
CA ARG A 307 -20.92 3.42 -8.89
C ARG A 307 -21.00 4.84 -8.34
N ILE A 308 -20.32 5.11 -7.22
CA ILE A 308 -20.36 6.44 -6.56
C ILE A 308 -19.74 7.50 -7.48
N HIS A 309 -18.62 7.21 -8.17
CA HIS A 309 -18.09 8.14 -9.17
C HIS A 309 -19.11 8.39 -10.30
N GLY A 310 -19.78 7.33 -10.78
CA GLY A 310 -20.84 7.42 -11.79
C GLY A 310 -22.01 8.31 -11.38
N GLU A 311 -22.46 8.23 -10.13
CA GLU A 311 -23.50 9.08 -9.55
C GLU A 311 -23.13 10.57 -9.57
N HIS A 312 -21.83 10.89 -9.59
CA HIS A 312 -21.32 12.26 -9.74
C HIS A 312 -20.94 12.64 -11.18
N GLY A 313 -21.31 11.82 -12.18
CA GLY A 313 -21.01 12.07 -13.59
C GLY A 313 -19.58 11.75 -14.00
N TRP A 314 -18.87 10.90 -13.25
CA TRP A 314 -17.52 10.44 -13.56
C TRP A 314 -17.53 9.02 -14.14
N ARG A 315 -16.54 8.72 -14.98
CA ARG A 315 -16.34 7.41 -15.60
C ARG A 315 -14.88 7.00 -15.52
N LEU A 316 -14.60 5.71 -15.72
CA LEU A 316 -13.23 5.24 -15.89
C LEU A 316 -12.61 5.86 -17.15
N LEU A 317 -11.34 6.23 -17.04
CA LEU A 317 -10.52 6.67 -18.16
C LEU A 317 -10.08 5.45 -18.97
N ASP A 318 -10.48 5.43 -20.24
CA ASP A 318 -10.21 4.30 -21.13
C ASP A 318 -8.70 4.07 -21.29
N GLY A 319 -8.28 2.82 -21.12
CA GLY A 319 -6.89 2.41 -21.28
C GLY A 319 -5.92 2.85 -20.16
N ALA A 320 -6.41 3.46 -19.07
CA ALA A 320 -5.58 3.95 -17.97
C ALA A 320 -5.86 3.20 -16.66
N VAL A 321 -5.42 1.93 -16.59
CA VAL A 321 -5.38 1.15 -15.35
C VAL A 321 -3.94 0.79 -15.05
N PHE A 322 -3.46 1.24 -13.89
CA PHE A 322 -2.09 0.97 -13.47
C PHE A 322 -2.04 -0.30 -12.63
N THR A 323 -1.22 -1.29 -13.01
CA THR A 323 -1.20 -2.60 -12.34
C THR A 323 0.17 -2.98 -11.83
N MET A 324 0.19 -3.60 -10.65
CA MET A 324 1.35 -4.32 -10.14
C MET A 324 1.15 -5.82 -10.34
N ALA A 325 1.99 -6.43 -11.16
CA ALA A 325 1.94 -7.85 -11.47
C ALA A 325 3.22 -8.58 -11.04
N ASN A 326 3.09 -9.84 -10.62
CA ASN A 326 4.24 -10.72 -10.45
C ASN A 326 4.80 -11.13 -11.81
N SER A 327 6.12 -11.35 -11.91
CA SER A 327 6.73 -12.00 -13.06
C SER A 327 6.01 -13.33 -13.36
N ARG A 328 5.66 -13.59 -14.62
CA ARG A 328 5.12 -14.90 -15.04
C ARG A 328 6.10 -15.98 -14.59
N ARG A 329 5.61 -16.99 -13.85
CA ARG A 329 6.45 -18.15 -13.47
C ARG A 329 6.91 -18.86 -14.76
N PRO A 330 8.17 -19.29 -14.86
CA PRO A 330 8.63 -20.10 -15.99
C PRO A 330 7.73 -21.33 -16.15
N GLY A 331 7.21 -21.56 -17.37
CA GLY A 331 6.38 -22.74 -17.70
C GLY A 331 4.90 -22.49 -17.99
N GLN A 332 4.36 -21.28 -17.79
CA GLN A 332 3.01 -20.96 -18.28
C GLN A 332 3.07 -20.52 -19.76
N LYS A 333 2.51 -21.34 -20.67
CA LYS A 333 2.36 -21.00 -22.09
C LYS A 333 1.54 -19.71 -22.23
N ALA A 334 1.95 -18.82 -23.13
CA ALA A 334 1.18 -17.64 -23.49
C ALA A 334 -0.18 -18.08 -24.06
N GLN A 335 -1.29 -17.64 -23.44
CA GLN A 335 -2.58 -17.70 -24.12
C GLN A 335 -2.59 -16.66 -25.26
N PRO A 336 -3.24 -16.97 -26.39
CA PRO A 336 -3.31 -16.06 -27.53
C PRO A 336 -3.94 -14.74 -27.11
N THR A 337 -3.39 -13.64 -27.61
CA THR A 337 -3.95 -12.28 -27.52
C THR A 337 -5.36 -12.28 -28.10
N GLN A 338 -6.38 -12.35 -27.25
CA GLN A 338 -7.75 -11.98 -27.63
C GLN A 338 -7.84 -10.45 -27.69
N LYS A 339 -8.46 -9.96 -28.76
CA LYS A 339 -8.72 -8.55 -29.04
C LYS A 339 -9.31 -7.86 -27.81
N ALA A 340 -8.88 -6.61 -27.59
CA ALA A 340 -9.34 -5.74 -26.52
C ALA A 340 -10.87 -5.60 -26.50
N GLN A 341 -11.50 -6.35 -25.61
CA GLN A 341 -12.74 -5.96 -24.94
C GLN A 341 -12.37 -5.60 -23.50
N PRO A 342 -13.04 -4.60 -22.89
CA PRO A 342 -12.80 -4.23 -21.50
C PRO A 342 -13.35 -5.35 -20.61
N SER A 343 -12.53 -6.37 -20.38
CA SER A 343 -12.80 -7.37 -19.35
C SER A 343 -12.40 -6.77 -18.01
N THR A 344 -13.38 -6.62 -17.12
CA THR A 344 -13.23 -6.17 -15.73
C THR A 344 -12.54 -7.19 -14.82
N GLU A 345 -12.15 -8.35 -15.36
CA GLU A 345 -11.49 -9.41 -14.61
C GLU A 345 -9.97 -9.21 -14.55
N SER A 346 -9.54 -8.34 -13.64
CA SER A 346 -8.15 -8.39 -13.13
C SER A 346 -7.85 -9.80 -12.61
N LYS A 347 -6.63 -10.30 -12.81
CA LYS A 347 -6.24 -11.57 -12.16
C LYS A 347 -6.34 -11.36 -10.65
N LYS A 348 -6.87 -12.36 -9.93
CA LYS A 348 -7.24 -12.34 -8.48
C LYS A 348 -6.18 -11.80 -7.49
N THR A 349 -4.97 -11.45 -7.91
CA THR A 349 -3.85 -10.99 -7.07
C THR A 349 -3.22 -9.66 -7.51
N GLU A 350 -3.71 -9.00 -8.57
CA GLU A 350 -3.13 -7.75 -9.06
C GLU A 350 -3.61 -6.56 -8.23
N GLU A 351 -2.69 -5.69 -7.80
CA GLU A 351 -3.05 -4.39 -7.24
C GLU A 351 -3.22 -3.40 -8.39
N CYS A 352 -4.43 -2.87 -8.53
CA CYS A 352 -4.81 -1.95 -9.58
C CYS A 352 -5.01 -0.54 -9.01
N THR A 353 -4.64 0.48 -9.77
CA THR A 353 -5.07 1.88 -9.57
C THR A 353 -5.89 2.29 -10.78
N TYR A 354 -7.16 2.57 -10.56
CA TYR A 354 -8.12 2.98 -11.56
C TYR A 354 -8.17 4.49 -11.64
N VAL A 355 -8.20 5.05 -12.85
CA VAL A 355 -8.32 6.49 -13.08
C VAL A 355 -9.74 6.82 -13.52
N PHE A 356 -10.37 7.77 -12.83
CA PHE A 356 -11.67 8.31 -13.15
C PHE A 356 -11.52 9.74 -13.69
N VAL A 357 -12.39 10.10 -14.63
CA VAL A 357 -12.50 11.43 -15.25
C VAL A 357 -13.96 11.85 -15.39
N ARG A 358 -14.24 13.16 -15.46
CA ARG A 358 -15.59 13.65 -15.75
C ARG A 358 -16.07 13.17 -17.11
N THR A 359 -17.35 12.85 -17.19
CA THR A 359 -18.04 12.62 -18.47
C THR A 359 -18.16 13.98 -19.16
N THR A 360 -17.58 14.08 -20.36
CA THR A 360 -17.63 15.27 -21.21
C THR A 360 -19.00 15.47 -21.83
#